data_AF-A0A4S2H7S4-F1
#
_entry.id   AF-A0A4S2H7S4-F1
#
_cell.length_a   1.000
_cell.length_b   1.000
_cell.length_c   1.000
_cell.angle_alpha   90.00
_cell.angle_beta   90.00
_cell.angle_gamma   90.00
#
_symmetry.space_group_name_H-M   'P 1'
#
loop_
_entity.id
_entity.type
_entity.pdbx_description
1 polymer ?
#
loop_
_entity_poly.entity_id
_entity_poly.type
_entity_poly.pdbx_seq_one_letter_code
_entity_poly.pdbx_strand_id
1 'polypeptide(L)'
;MADCLTPQNRLLIVDDVFDRGHSLETLIGRLREGCGPAMPGEVKTACVWYKPTRRETELAPDYYVHETARWLVCPHELEGLTPDEIAQHKRVPAGFADAAGRPGTARK
;
A
#
# COMPACT_ATOMS: atom_id res chain seq x y z
N MET A 1 0.69 -3.10 18.63
CA MET A 1 0.21 -3.69 17.35
C MET A 1 0.71 -5.12 17.18
N ALA A 2 1.94 -5.44 17.62
CA ALA A 2 2.43 -6.83 17.72
C ALA A 2 1.79 -7.62 18.88
N ASP A 3 1.16 -6.94 19.84
CA ASP A 3 0.74 -7.53 21.12
C ASP A 3 -0.43 -8.54 21.01
N CYS A 4 -1.11 -8.57 19.86
CA CYS A 4 -2.19 -9.52 19.58
C CYS A 4 -1.77 -10.66 18.63
N LEU A 5 -0.52 -10.66 18.15
CA LEU A 5 -0.02 -11.72 17.28
C LEU A 5 0.69 -12.80 18.09
N THR A 6 0.49 -14.04 17.68
CA THR A 6 1.08 -15.23 18.27
C THR A 6 1.56 -16.17 17.17
N PRO A 7 2.47 -17.12 17.47
CA PRO A 7 2.94 -18.09 16.48
C PRO A 7 1.84 -18.96 15.87
N GLN A 8 0.70 -19.12 16.55
CA GLN A 8 -0.45 -19.89 16.09
C GLN A 8 -1.30 -19.15 15.06
N ASN A 9 -1.10 -17.83 14.88
CA ASN A 9 -1.82 -17.08 13.88
C ASN A 9 -1.29 -17.35 12.48
N ARG A 10 -2.19 -17.18 11.49
CA ARG A 10 -1.87 -17.15 10.06
C ARG A 10 -2.16 -15.74 9.58
N LEU A 11 -1.12 -15.01 9.19
CA LEU A 11 -1.21 -13.60 8.81
C LEU A 11 -1.26 -13.46 7.30
N LEU A 12 -2.30 -12.81 6.78
CA LEU A 12 -2.36 -12.35 5.39
C LEU A 12 -2.20 -10.83 5.36
N ILE A 13 -1.13 -10.36 4.73
CA ILE A 13 -0.90 -8.94 4.46
C ILE A 13 -1.49 -8.63 3.09
N VAL A 14 -2.40 -7.66 3.03
CA VAL A 14 -3.10 -7.28 1.79
C VAL A 14 -2.70 -5.86 1.41
N ASP A 15 -2.30 -5.68 0.16
CA ASP A 15 -2.04 -4.37 -0.46
C ASP A 15 -2.85 -4.24 -1.76
N ASP A 16 -3.01 -3.04 -2.30
CA ASP A 16 -3.71 -2.86 -3.57
C ASP A 16 -2.81 -3.22 -4.77
N VAL A 17 -1.55 -2.77 -4.74
CA VAL A 17 -0.59 -2.94 -5.82
C VAL A 17 0.79 -3.37 -5.28
N PHE A 18 1.26 -4.53 -5.72
CA PHE A 18 2.68 -4.89 -5.60
C PHE A 18 3.44 -4.35 -6.81
N ASP A 19 4.19 -3.26 -6.60
CA ASP A 19 5.06 -2.64 -7.62
C ASP A 19 6.52 -3.10 -7.43
N ARG A 20 7.31 -2.35 -6.66
CA ARG A 20 8.74 -2.64 -6.42
C ARG A 20 9.02 -3.62 -5.29
N GLY A 21 8.13 -3.71 -4.30
CA GLY A 21 8.23 -4.64 -3.17
C GLY A 21 8.84 -4.08 -1.87
N HIS A 22 9.46 -2.89 -1.89
CA HIS A 22 10.13 -2.30 -0.71
C HIS A 22 9.20 -2.03 0.48
N SER A 23 7.98 -1.57 0.23
CA SER A 23 7.00 -1.29 1.28
C SER A 23 6.66 -2.57 2.07
N LEU A 24 6.44 -3.66 1.35
CA LEU A 24 6.08 -4.94 1.94
C LEU A 24 7.27 -5.58 2.65
N GLU A 25 8.47 -5.48 2.07
CA GLU A 25 9.71 -5.92 2.71
C GLU A 25 9.94 -5.18 4.04
N THR A 26 9.79 -3.86 4.04
CA THR A 26 9.93 -3.04 5.24
C THR A 26 8.89 -3.42 6.29
N LEU A 27 7.63 -3.61 5.88
CA LEU A 27 6.55 -4.01 6.80
C LEU A 27 6.83 -5.38 7.43
N ILE A 28 7.21 -6.37 6.64
CA ILE A 28 7.54 -7.71 7.14
C ILE A 28 8.77 -7.66 8.06
N GLY A 29 9.79 -6.86 7.72
CA GLY A 29 10.95 -6.62 8.58
C GLY A 29 10.55 -6.05 9.93
N ARG A 30 9.74 -4.98 9.93
CA ARG A 30 9.21 -4.36 11.17
C ARG A 30 8.34 -5.31 11.99
N LEU A 31 7.53 -6.14 11.34
CA LEU A 31 6.74 -7.16 12.04
C LEU A 31 7.63 -8.20 12.71
N ARG A 32 8.69 -8.66 12.04
CA ARG A 32 9.66 -9.59 12.62
C ARG A 32 10.38 -8.99 13.82
N GLU A 33 10.86 -7.74 13.69
CA GLU A 33 11.51 -7.02 14.78
C GLU A 33 10.56 -6.78 15.96
N GLY A 34 9.33 -6.36 15.70
CA GLY A 34 8.34 -6.03 16.73
C GLY A 34 7.71 -7.23 17.41
N CYS A 35 7.49 -8.34 16.68
CA CYS A 35 6.89 -9.55 17.25
C CYS A 35 7.94 -10.47 17.88
N GLY A 36 9.17 -10.51 17.35
CA GLY A 36 10.20 -11.43 17.81
C GLY A 36 9.69 -12.88 17.89
N PRO A 37 9.77 -13.54 19.06
CA PRO A 37 9.24 -14.90 19.24
C PRO A 37 7.73 -15.06 19.00
N ALA A 38 6.96 -13.97 19.06
CA ALA A 38 5.51 -13.98 18.85
C ALA A 38 5.11 -13.89 17.36
N MET A 39 6.10 -13.83 16.44
CA MET A 39 5.83 -13.75 15.00
C MET A 39 4.94 -14.92 14.54
N PRO A 40 3.87 -14.65 13.77
CA PRO A 40 3.05 -15.70 13.17
C PRO A 40 3.89 -16.71 12.38
N GLY A 41 3.62 -18.01 12.56
CA GLY A 41 4.35 -19.07 11.87
C GLY A 41 4.09 -19.11 10.36
N GLU A 42 2.94 -18.58 9.92
CA GLU A 42 2.60 -18.42 8.51
C GLU A 42 2.29 -16.95 8.22
N VAL A 43 3.07 -16.37 7.31
CA VAL A 43 2.86 -15.02 6.79
C VAL A 43 2.76 -15.12 5.28
N LYS A 44 1.64 -14.64 4.75
CA LYS A 44 1.32 -14.62 3.32
C LYS A 44 0.98 -13.21 2.89
N THR A 45 1.07 -12.97 1.60
CA THR A 45 0.89 -11.66 0.98
C THR A 45 -0.11 -11.75 -0.17
N ALA A 46 -0.98 -10.76 -0.29
CA ALA A 46 -1.94 -10.66 -1.38
C ALA A 46 -2.00 -9.25 -1.94
N CYS A 47 -2.19 -9.14 -3.25
CA CYS A 47 -2.52 -7.87 -3.88
C CYS A 47 -3.56 -8.01 -4.99
N VAL A 48 -4.18 -6.89 -5.39
CA VAL A 48 -5.05 -6.90 -6.57
C VAL A 48 -4.21 -6.89 -7.84
N TRP A 49 -3.22 -5.99 -7.91
CA TRP A 49 -2.33 -5.85 -9.06
C TRP A 49 -0.88 -6.16 -8.72
N TYR A 50 -0.21 -6.94 -9.57
CA TYR A 50 1.22 -7.25 -9.47
C TYR A 50 1.97 -6.76 -10.71
N LYS A 51 3.12 -6.10 -10.51
CA LYS A 51 4.02 -5.65 -11.58
C LYS A 51 5.35 -6.43 -11.56
N PRO A 52 5.40 -7.68 -12.08
CA PRO A 52 6.57 -8.54 -11.94
C PRO A 52 7.86 -7.96 -12.50
N THR A 53 7.78 -7.22 -13.61
CA THR A 53 8.94 -6.61 -14.27
C THR A 53 9.52 -5.41 -13.53
N ARG A 54 8.84 -4.92 -12.48
CA ARG A 54 9.28 -3.76 -11.68
C ARG A 54 9.77 -4.16 -10.28
N ARG A 55 9.80 -5.46 -9.99
CA ARG A 55 10.25 -5.99 -8.69
C ARG A 55 11.72 -5.66 -8.46
N GLU A 56 12.01 -5.09 -7.29
CA GLU A 56 13.36 -4.73 -6.83
C GLU A 56 13.76 -5.46 -5.54
N THR A 57 12.91 -6.34 -5.03
CA THR A 57 13.17 -7.19 -3.85
C THR A 57 13.01 -8.67 -4.22
N GLU A 58 13.44 -9.58 -3.34
CA GLU A 58 13.24 -11.02 -3.53
C GLU A 58 11.77 -11.46 -3.27
N LEU A 59 10.93 -10.55 -2.75
CA LEU A 59 9.53 -10.85 -2.45
C LEU A 59 8.67 -10.89 -3.70
N ALA A 60 7.80 -11.87 -3.80
CA ALA A 60 6.66 -11.88 -4.72
C ALA A 60 5.37 -12.06 -3.90
N PRO A 61 4.23 -11.51 -4.35
CA PRO A 61 2.97 -11.76 -3.67
C PRO A 61 2.60 -13.24 -3.75
N ASP A 62 2.13 -13.83 -2.65
CA ASP A 62 1.64 -15.22 -2.65
C ASP A 62 0.34 -15.36 -3.45
N TYR A 63 -0.48 -14.31 -3.44
CA TYR A 63 -1.74 -14.24 -4.17
C TYR A 63 -1.85 -12.92 -4.92
N TYR A 64 -2.30 -12.95 -6.17
CA TYR A 64 -2.64 -11.75 -6.92
C TYR A 64 -3.81 -12.02 -7.87
N VAL A 65 -4.57 -10.97 -8.21
CA VAL A 65 -5.70 -11.10 -9.15
C VAL A 65 -5.23 -10.84 -10.58
N HIS A 66 -4.38 -9.83 -10.78
CA HIS A 66 -3.97 -9.39 -12.10
C HIS A 66 -2.48 -9.02 -12.17
N GLU A 67 -1.86 -9.27 -13.32
CA GLU A 67 -0.53 -8.74 -13.65
C GLU A 67 -0.62 -7.59 -14.65
N THR A 68 0.24 -6.59 -14.50
CA THR A 68 0.33 -5.49 -15.45
C THR A 68 1.69 -4.79 -15.39
N ALA A 69 2.17 -4.30 -16.53
CA ALA A 69 3.29 -3.36 -16.59
C ALA A 69 2.83 -1.90 -16.64
N ARG A 70 1.52 -1.65 -16.74
CA ARG A 70 0.97 -0.30 -16.95
C ARG A 70 1.02 0.53 -15.68
N TRP A 71 1.04 1.85 -15.87
CA TRP A 71 0.67 2.78 -14.81
C TRP A 71 -0.78 2.53 -14.40
N LEU A 72 -1.07 2.64 -13.11
CA LEU A 72 -2.40 2.46 -12.54
C LEU A 72 -2.77 3.74 -11.81
N VAL A 73 -4.03 4.14 -11.93
CA VAL A 73 -4.65 5.11 -11.03
C VAL A 73 -5.77 4.36 -10.32
N CYS A 74 -5.61 4.15 -9.02
CA CYS A 74 -6.57 3.37 -8.25
C CYS A 74 -7.84 4.21 -7.96
N PRO A 75 -9.04 3.60 -7.84
CA PRO A 75 -10.27 4.35 -7.58
C PRO A 75 -10.26 5.19 -6.30
N HIS A 76 -9.41 4.86 -5.32
CA HIS A 76 -9.23 5.63 -4.09
C HIS A 76 -8.20 6.76 -4.21
N GLU A 77 -7.35 6.78 -5.23
CA GLU A 77 -6.38 7.85 -5.46
C GLU A 77 -7.04 9.17 -5.86
N LEU A 78 -6.30 10.27 -5.68
CA LEU A 78 -6.74 11.63 -6.00
C LEU A 78 -6.16 12.14 -7.33
N GLU A 79 -5.23 11.39 -7.92
CA GLU A 79 -4.59 11.73 -9.20
C GLU A 79 -5.65 11.88 -10.30
N GLY A 80 -5.56 12.98 -11.05
CA GLY A 80 -6.50 13.28 -12.13
C GLY A 80 -7.88 13.81 -11.69
N LEU A 81 -8.11 14.09 -10.40
CA LEU A 81 -9.37 14.67 -9.92
C LEU A 81 -9.25 16.18 -9.67
N THR A 82 -10.29 16.93 -10.04
CA THR A 82 -10.46 18.34 -9.68
C THR A 82 -10.85 18.51 -8.21
N PRO A 83 -10.60 19.69 -7.59
CA PRO A 83 -11.07 19.96 -6.23
C PRO A 83 -12.57 19.74 -6.04
N ASP A 84 -13.38 20.10 -7.05
CA ASP A 84 -14.83 19.90 -7.02
C ASP A 84 -15.21 18.42 -7.05
N GLU A 85 -14.57 17.61 -7.90
CA GLU A 85 -14.80 16.14 -7.94
C GLU A 85 -14.36 15.46 -6.64
N ILE A 86 -13.26 15.91 -6.04
CA ILE A 86 -12.82 15.43 -4.73
C ILE A 86 -13.88 15.77 -3.68
N ALA A 87 -14.35 17.01 -3.62
CA ALA A 87 -15.36 17.44 -2.66
C ALA A 87 -16.70 16.70 -2.82
N GLN A 88 -17.08 16.35 -4.05
CA GLN A 88 -18.33 15.65 -4.34
C GLN A 88 -18.27 14.13 -4.12
N HIS A 89 -17.14 13.49 -4.41
CA HIS A 89 -17.06 12.02 -4.49
C HIS A 89 -16.10 11.38 -3.48
N LYS A 90 -15.24 12.15 -2.80
CA LYS A 90 -14.27 11.62 -1.83
C LYS A 90 -14.57 12.13 -0.43
N ARG A 91 -14.40 11.25 0.56
CA ARG A 91 -14.50 11.63 1.97
C ARG A 91 -13.18 12.27 2.41
N VAL A 92 -13.13 13.60 2.35
CA VAL A 92 -11.98 14.39 2.81
C VAL A 92 -12.38 15.29 3.99
N PRO A 93 -11.43 15.65 4.89
CA PRO A 93 -11.71 16.60 5.96
C PRO A 93 -12.15 17.98 5.45
N ALA A 94 -12.87 18.74 6.28
CA ALA A 94 -13.19 20.13 5.96
C ALA A 94 -11.91 20.95 5.70
N GLY A 95 -11.94 21.80 4.67
CA GLY A 95 -10.80 22.62 4.26
C GLY A 95 -9.69 21.87 3.48
N PHE A 96 -9.90 20.60 3.13
CA PHE A 96 -8.94 19.83 2.34
C PHE A 96 -8.61 20.49 0.99
N ALA A 97 -9.63 21.01 0.30
CA ALA A 97 -9.47 21.68 -0.99
C ALA A 97 -8.84 23.09 -0.88
N ASP A 98 -8.99 23.76 0.26
CA ASP A 98 -8.47 25.11 0.47
C ASP A 98 -6.93 25.14 0.52
N ALA A 99 -6.32 24.03 0.95
CA ALA A 99 -4.86 23.86 0.93
C ALA A 99 -4.30 23.59 -0.48
N ALA A 100 -5.11 22.99 -1.37
CA ALA A 100 -4.72 22.65 -2.74
C ALA A 100 -4.63 23.87 -3.68
N GLY A 101 -5.20 25.02 -3.27
CA GLY A 101 -5.13 26.29 -3.98
C GLY A 101 -3.86 27.13 -3.72
N ARG A 102 -2.93 26.68 -2.87
CA ARG A 102 -1.64 27.37 -2.70
C ARG A 102 -0.71 26.94 -3.84
N PRO A 103 -0.19 27.86 -4.67
CA PRO A 103 0.76 27.48 -5.70
C PRO A 103 1.97 26.80 -5.05
N GLY A 104 2.12 25.50 -5.31
CA GLY A 104 3.31 24.76 -4.96
C GLY A 104 4.50 25.39 -5.67
N THR A 105 5.51 25.79 -4.91
CA THR A 105 6.80 26.15 -5.48
C THR A 105 7.30 24.98 -6.31
N ALA A 106 7.43 25.18 -7.63
CA ALA A 106 8.05 24.23 -8.53
C ALA A 106 9.44 23.89 -7.97
N ARG A 107 9.62 22.65 -7.50
CA ARG A 107 10.96 22.14 -7.23
C ARG A 107 11.52 21.63 -8.55
N LYS A 108 12.60 22.28 -8.99
CA LYS A 108 13.55 21.78 -9.99
C LYS A 108 14.26 20.52 -9.49
#